data_AF-A0A402A596-F1
#
_entry.id   AF-A0A402A596-F1
#
_cell.length_a   1.000
_cell.length_b   1.000
_cell.length_c   1.000
_cell.angle_alpha   90.00
_cell.angle_beta   90.00
_cell.angle_gamma   90.00
#
_symmetry.space_group_name_H-M   'P 1'
#
loop_
_entity.id
_entity.type
_entity.pdbx_description
1 polymer ?
#
loop_
_entity_poly.entity_id
_entity_poly.type
_entity_poly.pdbx_seq_one_letter_code
_entity_poly.pdbx_strand_id
1 'polypeptide(L)'
;MHASPAPTTPEDQAWLQRPGENDRWYQRFSQYLAAGASRSIRGVYNAERRNERSKPVPASWTAAAKMFDWQRRAAAYDAWRRAEVFAAGNASDLERVKKLDTLIEKLHGKAMAELEKLDVDADFSAETTAKVVGQLLAAVDVMAKHTGGYASQPGGKGGKALSVSVSAGAGEDEEQRLRVVFYMPDVDGDVAVAGSSQQIDGVE
;
A
#
# COMPACT_ATOMS: atom_id res chain seq x y z
N MET A 1 -5.32 12.02 19.90
CA MET A 1 -6.05 12.61 18.77
C MET A 1 -7.45 12.01 18.75
N HIS A 2 -8.47 12.75 19.18
CA HIS A 2 -9.84 12.26 19.17
C HIS A 2 -10.40 12.36 17.74
N ALA A 3 -10.82 11.24 17.15
CA ALA A 3 -11.58 11.26 15.92
C ALA A 3 -12.89 12.02 16.19
N SER A 4 -13.10 13.17 15.55
CA SER A 4 -14.39 13.88 15.66
C SER A 4 -15.51 12.92 15.22
N PRO A 5 -16.58 12.78 16.03
CA PRO A 5 -17.70 11.91 15.67
C PRO A 5 -18.28 12.38 14.33
N ALA A 6 -18.69 11.42 13.50
CA ALA A 6 -19.43 11.71 12.28
C ALA A 6 -20.66 12.58 12.62
N PRO A 7 -21.03 13.57 11.78
CA PRO A 7 -22.22 14.38 12.02
C PRO A 7 -23.43 13.45 12.09
N THR A 8 -24.11 13.43 13.24
CA THR A 8 -25.20 12.48 13.53
C THR A 8 -26.57 13.08 13.23
N THR A 9 -26.67 14.41 13.15
CA THR A 9 -27.91 15.09 12.77
C THR A 9 -27.74 15.88 11.46
N PRO A 10 -28.84 16.09 10.70
CA PRO A 10 -28.81 16.98 9.54
C PRO A 10 -28.34 18.40 9.89
N GLU A 11 -28.60 18.87 11.11
CA GLU A 11 -28.17 20.19 11.58
C GLU A 11 -26.64 20.30 11.70
N ASP A 12 -25.94 19.18 11.89
CA ASP A 12 -24.47 19.13 11.96
C ASP A 12 -23.79 19.17 10.58
N GLN A 13 -24.55 18.92 9.51
CA GLN A 13 -24.02 18.90 8.14
C GLN A 13 -23.99 20.32 7.58
N ALA A 14 -22.90 21.03 7.85
CA ALA A 14 -22.70 22.42 7.40
C ALA A 14 -22.90 22.63 5.88
N TRP A 15 -22.80 21.57 5.07
CA TRP A 15 -23.03 21.61 3.63
C TRP A 15 -24.49 21.49 3.20
N LEU A 16 -25.47 21.26 4.09
CA LEU A 16 -26.89 21.27 3.72
C LEU A 16 -27.43 22.69 3.46
N GLN A 17 -28.59 22.77 2.80
CA GLN A 17 -29.26 24.03 2.48
C GLN A 17 -29.60 24.79 3.76
N ARG A 18 -29.21 26.07 3.82
CA ARG A 18 -29.47 26.93 4.98
C ARG A 18 -30.88 27.55 4.93
N PRO A 19 -31.49 27.87 6.08
CA PRO A 19 -32.68 28.71 6.11
C PRO A 19 -32.43 30.04 5.38
N GLY A 20 -33.30 30.39 4.43
CA GLY A 20 -33.16 31.58 3.59
C GLY A 20 -32.22 31.44 2.38
N GLU A 21 -31.54 30.30 2.22
CA GLU A 21 -30.83 29.95 0.99
C GLU A 21 -31.84 29.41 -0.02
N ASN A 22 -32.05 30.13 -1.14
CA ASN A 22 -32.95 29.64 -2.17
C ASN A 22 -32.36 28.41 -2.90
N ASP A 23 -33.24 27.61 -3.50
CA ASP A 23 -32.84 26.36 -4.16
C ASP A 23 -31.81 26.58 -5.26
N ARG A 24 -31.91 27.71 -5.97
CA ARG A 24 -30.97 28.07 -7.03
C ARG A 24 -29.55 28.26 -6.49
N TRP A 25 -29.38 28.95 -5.37
CA TRP A 25 -28.06 29.15 -4.76
C TRP A 25 -27.54 27.86 -4.15
N TYR A 26 -28.41 27.05 -3.53
CA TYR A 26 -28.02 25.76 -3.01
C TYR A 26 -27.59 24.78 -4.12
N GLN A 27 -28.28 24.76 -5.27
CA GLN A 27 -27.88 23.97 -6.42
C GLN A 27 -26.51 24.39 -6.95
N ARG A 28 -26.23 25.69 -7.01
CA ARG A 28 -24.91 26.21 -7.40
C ARG A 28 -23.83 25.87 -6.37
N PHE A 29 -24.15 25.92 -5.09
CA PHE A 29 -23.26 25.46 -4.03
C PHE A 29 -22.97 23.96 -4.17
N SER A 30 -23.97 23.15 -4.51
CA SER A 30 -23.80 21.71 -4.75
C SER A 30 -22.82 21.45 -5.91
N GLN A 31 -22.91 22.24 -7.00
CA GLN A 31 -21.93 22.18 -8.09
C GLN A 31 -20.53 22.66 -7.64
N TYR A 32 -20.47 23.66 -6.78
CA TYR A 32 -19.23 24.14 -6.17
C TYR A 32 -18.54 23.06 -5.33
N LEU A 33 -19.30 22.27 -4.57
CA LEU A 33 -18.80 21.11 -3.84
C LEU A 33 -18.31 20.01 -4.79
N ALA A 34 -19.10 19.69 -5.83
CA ALA A 34 -18.77 18.65 -6.81
C ALA A 34 -17.46 18.93 -7.58
N ALA A 35 -17.07 20.20 -7.72
CA ALA A 35 -15.82 20.59 -8.38
C ALA A 35 -14.56 20.21 -7.57
N GLY A 36 -14.65 19.81 -6.30
CA GLY A 36 -13.52 19.28 -5.55
C GLY A 36 -12.36 20.28 -5.43
N ALA A 37 -11.11 19.84 -5.49
CA ALA A 37 -9.93 20.71 -5.27
C ALA A 37 -9.82 21.89 -6.26
N SER A 38 -10.43 21.80 -7.44
CA SER A 38 -10.43 22.87 -8.46
C SER A 38 -11.63 23.82 -8.35
N ARG A 39 -12.40 23.74 -7.26
CA ARG A 39 -13.61 24.55 -7.07
C ARG A 39 -13.32 26.04 -7.13
N SER A 40 -14.10 26.74 -7.95
CA SER A 40 -14.10 28.20 -8.04
C SER A 40 -15.48 28.69 -8.43
N ILE A 41 -15.87 29.87 -7.93
CA ILE A 41 -17.17 30.50 -8.28
C ILE A 41 -17.24 30.71 -9.80
N ARG A 42 -16.12 31.13 -10.41
CA ARG A 42 -16.01 31.29 -11.87
C ARG A 42 -16.20 29.97 -12.62
N GLY A 43 -15.61 28.88 -12.13
CA GLY A 43 -15.78 27.55 -12.71
C GLY A 43 -17.25 27.12 -12.73
N VAL A 44 -17.96 27.28 -11.61
CA VAL A 44 -19.38 26.95 -11.51
C VAL A 44 -20.23 27.86 -12.39
N TYR A 45 -19.98 29.17 -12.39
CA TYR A 45 -20.69 30.12 -13.25
C TYR A 45 -20.52 29.79 -14.74
N ASN A 46 -19.30 29.48 -15.16
CA ASN A 46 -19.02 29.09 -16.55
C ASN A 46 -19.70 27.75 -16.90
N ALA A 47 -19.71 26.79 -15.97
CA ALA A 47 -20.39 25.51 -16.16
C ALA A 47 -21.92 25.67 -16.30
N GLU A 48 -22.55 26.59 -15.56
CA GLU A 48 -23.99 26.91 -15.71
C GLU A 48 -24.30 27.51 -17.09
N ARG A 49 -23.38 28.25 -17.71
CA ARG A 49 -23.60 28.96 -18.99
C ARG A 49 -23.24 28.19 -20.26
N ARG A 50 -22.95 26.88 -20.17
CA ARG A 50 -22.74 25.90 -21.26
C ARG A 50 -22.67 26.50 -22.70
N ASN A 51 -21.62 27.26 -23.04
CA ASN A 51 -21.26 27.78 -24.40
C ASN A 51 -21.31 29.30 -24.64
N GLU A 52 -21.53 30.16 -23.65
CA GLU A 52 -21.30 31.60 -23.85
C GLU A 52 -19.82 32.00 -23.69
N ARG A 53 -19.36 33.01 -24.47
CA ARG A 53 -18.03 33.63 -24.29
C ARG A 53 -17.79 33.95 -22.82
N SER A 54 -16.55 33.78 -22.33
CA SER A 54 -16.14 34.05 -20.95
C SER A 54 -16.55 35.45 -20.51
N LYS A 55 -17.70 35.55 -19.83
CA LYS A 55 -18.20 36.79 -19.23
C LYS A 55 -17.66 36.90 -17.80
N PRO A 56 -17.48 38.12 -17.29
CA PRO A 56 -17.17 38.30 -15.88
C PRO A 56 -18.30 37.72 -15.02
N VAL A 57 -17.93 37.17 -13.87
CA VAL A 57 -18.89 36.63 -12.89
C VAL A 57 -19.68 37.80 -12.30
N PRO A 58 -21.02 37.76 -12.29
CA PRO A 58 -21.83 38.81 -11.69
C PRO A 58 -21.54 38.95 -10.18
N ALA A 59 -21.55 40.17 -9.65
CA ALA A 59 -21.30 40.44 -8.24
C ALA A 59 -22.28 39.73 -7.28
N SER A 60 -23.48 39.39 -7.76
CA SER A 60 -24.45 38.61 -6.97
C SER A 60 -23.95 37.22 -6.60
N TRP A 61 -23.08 36.61 -7.40
CA TRP A 61 -22.49 35.29 -7.09
C TRP A 61 -21.50 35.37 -5.94
N THR A 62 -20.59 36.36 -5.95
CA THR A 62 -19.62 36.53 -4.88
C THR A 62 -20.31 36.96 -3.59
N ALA A 63 -21.34 37.82 -3.68
CA ALA A 63 -22.19 38.18 -2.55
C ALA A 63 -22.91 36.97 -1.95
N ALA A 64 -23.56 36.13 -2.77
CA ALA A 64 -24.24 34.93 -2.31
C ALA A 64 -23.26 33.90 -1.70
N ALA A 65 -22.12 33.66 -2.35
CA ALA A 65 -21.11 32.73 -1.84
C ALA A 65 -20.55 33.17 -0.47
N LYS A 66 -20.41 34.49 -0.26
CA LYS A 66 -20.02 35.07 1.03
C LYS A 66 -21.16 34.97 2.05
N MET A 67 -22.38 35.35 1.68
CA MET A 67 -23.56 35.32 2.54
C MET A 67 -23.87 33.91 3.07
N PHE A 68 -23.69 32.89 2.22
CA PHE A 68 -23.94 31.49 2.58
C PHE A 68 -22.66 30.73 2.94
N ASP A 69 -21.54 31.41 3.22
CA ASP A 69 -20.27 30.83 3.69
C ASP A 69 -19.77 29.62 2.87
N TRP A 70 -19.83 29.67 1.54
CA TRP A 70 -19.54 28.51 0.68
C TRP A 70 -18.18 27.88 0.97
N GLN A 71 -17.14 28.68 1.18
CA GLN A 71 -15.78 28.18 1.47
C GLN A 71 -15.73 27.40 2.79
N ARG A 72 -16.34 27.91 3.85
CA ARG A 72 -16.34 27.24 5.16
C ARG A 72 -17.14 25.94 5.09
N ARG A 73 -18.31 25.94 4.45
CA ARG A 73 -19.16 24.76 4.27
C ARG A 73 -18.46 23.70 3.41
N ALA A 74 -17.79 24.13 2.34
CA ALA A 74 -16.95 23.29 1.50
C ALA A 74 -15.81 22.63 2.28
N ALA A 75 -15.10 23.38 3.12
CA ALA A 75 -14.03 22.84 3.95
C ALA A 75 -14.56 21.80 4.97
N ALA A 76 -15.73 22.04 5.55
CA ALA A 76 -16.38 21.08 6.46
C ALA A 76 -16.76 19.78 5.73
N TYR A 77 -17.32 19.89 4.51
CA TYR A 77 -17.61 18.74 3.66
C TYR A 77 -16.34 17.95 3.32
N ASP A 78 -15.26 18.62 2.94
CA ASP A 78 -13.99 17.96 2.59
C ASP A 78 -13.35 17.26 3.79
N ALA A 79 -13.47 17.83 4.99
CA ALA A 79 -13.01 17.20 6.22
C ALA A 79 -13.79 15.92 6.53
N TRP A 80 -15.13 15.99 6.46
CA TRP A 80 -15.99 14.82 6.62
C TRP A 80 -15.70 13.75 5.57
N ARG A 81 -15.59 14.12 4.30
CA ARG A 81 -15.34 13.18 3.20
C ARG A 81 -13.97 12.49 3.34
N ARG A 82 -12.94 13.22 3.78
CA ARG A 82 -11.62 12.63 4.10
C ARG A 82 -11.71 11.65 5.25
N ALA A 83 -12.44 11.98 6.31
CA ALA A 83 -12.65 11.08 7.44
C ALA A 83 -13.39 9.80 7.01
N GLU A 84 -14.41 9.94 6.16
CA GLU A 84 -15.17 8.81 5.60
C GLU A 84 -14.30 7.91 4.72
N VAL A 85 -13.54 8.49 3.78
CA VAL A 85 -12.61 7.73 2.92
C VAL A 85 -11.54 7.03 3.75
N PHE A 86 -11.01 7.70 4.78
CA PHE A 86 -10.03 7.10 5.69
C PHE A 86 -10.63 5.96 6.50
N ALA A 87 -11.85 6.13 7.03
CA ALA A 87 -12.55 5.07 7.76
C ALA A 87 -12.86 3.86 6.86
N ALA A 88 -13.31 4.08 5.63
CA ALA A 88 -13.59 3.03 4.66
C ALA A 88 -12.30 2.33 4.17
N GLY A 89 -11.24 3.09 3.90
CA GLY A 89 -9.93 2.57 3.51
C GLY A 89 -9.33 1.68 4.61
N ASN A 90 -9.36 2.15 5.85
CA ASN A 90 -8.88 1.38 7.00
C ASN A 90 -9.68 0.08 7.20
N ALA A 91 -10.99 0.08 6.91
CA ALA A 91 -11.80 -1.13 7.01
C ALA A 91 -11.35 -2.19 5.98
N SER A 92 -11.10 -1.78 4.73
CA SER A 92 -10.56 -2.65 3.68
C SER A 92 -9.14 -3.14 4.01
N ASP A 93 -8.30 -2.27 4.56
CA ASP A 93 -6.94 -2.65 4.98
C ASP A 93 -6.96 -3.64 6.13
N LEU A 94 -7.88 -3.49 7.09
CA LEU A 94 -8.06 -4.43 8.19
C LEU A 94 -8.49 -5.81 7.70
N GLU A 95 -9.39 -5.88 6.71
CA GLU A 95 -9.78 -7.14 6.08
C GLU A 95 -8.60 -7.79 5.34
N ARG A 96 -7.80 -6.97 4.64
CA ARG A 96 -6.58 -7.44 3.96
C ARG A 96 -5.58 -8.03 4.96
N VAL A 97 -5.33 -7.33 6.08
CA VAL A 97 -4.43 -7.78 7.14
C VAL A 97 -4.94 -9.10 7.75
N LYS A 98 -6.22 -9.21 8.10
CA LYS A 98 -6.80 -10.46 8.61
C LYS A 98 -6.64 -11.64 7.65
N LYS A 99 -6.81 -11.40 6.35
CA LYS A 99 -6.55 -12.42 5.32
C LYS A 99 -5.08 -12.83 5.29
N LEU A 100 -4.16 -11.87 5.37
CA LEU A 100 -2.73 -12.15 5.42
C LEU A 100 -2.36 -12.95 6.67
N ASP A 101 -2.88 -12.59 7.84
CA ASP A 101 -2.64 -13.34 9.09
C ASP A 101 -3.13 -14.79 8.97
N THR A 102 -4.33 -14.99 8.41
CA THR A 102 -4.86 -16.34 8.16
C THR A 102 -3.99 -17.17 7.22
N LEU A 103 -3.38 -16.53 6.21
CA LEU A 103 -2.46 -17.19 5.29
C LEU A 103 -1.13 -17.52 5.96
N ILE A 104 -0.60 -16.61 6.79
CA ILE A 104 0.61 -16.82 7.57
C ILE A 104 0.44 -18.03 8.49
N GLU A 105 -0.65 -18.10 9.25
CA GLU A 105 -0.93 -19.23 10.14
C GLU A 105 -1.02 -20.56 9.38
N LYS A 106 -1.69 -20.58 8.22
CA LYS A 106 -1.78 -21.78 7.37
C LYS A 106 -0.42 -22.19 6.82
N LEU A 107 0.41 -21.24 6.40
CA LEU A 107 1.75 -21.51 5.88
C LEU A 107 2.66 -22.00 7.00
N HIS A 108 2.61 -21.38 8.19
CA HIS A 108 3.34 -21.80 9.37
C HIS A 108 2.99 -23.23 9.77
N GLY A 109 1.69 -23.55 9.88
CA GLY A 109 1.24 -24.91 10.20
C GLY A 109 1.71 -25.95 9.19
N LYS A 110 1.70 -25.64 7.88
CA LYS A 110 2.25 -26.53 6.84
C LYS A 110 3.75 -26.71 6.97
N ALA A 111 4.50 -25.63 7.23
CA ALA A 111 5.94 -25.69 7.41
C ALA A 111 6.31 -26.55 8.62
N MET A 112 5.63 -26.37 9.76
CA MET A 112 5.83 -27.18 10.96
C MET A 112 5.48 -28.66 10.73
N ALA A 113 4.38 -28.95 10.03
CA ALA A 113 4.01 -30.32 9.70
C ALA A 113 5.01 -31.03 8.77
N GLU A 114 5.69 -30.30 7.88
CA GLU A 114 6.80 -30.87 7.09
C GLU A 114 8.07 -31.07 7.93
N LEU A 115 8.37 -30.14 8.85
CA LEU A 115 9.50 -30.28 9.77
C LEU A 115 9.33 -31.45 10.74
N GLU A 116 8.13 -31.71 11.25
CA GLU A 116 7.86 -32.83 12.17
C GLU A 116 8.05 -34.21 11.51
N LYS A 117 7.96 -34.30 10.18
CA LYS A 117 8.29 -35.53 9.44
C LYS A 117 9.78 -35.81 9.38
N LEU A 118 10.62 -34.87 9.78
CA LEU A 118 12.06 -35.07 9.87
C LEU A 118 12.37 -35.80 11.16
N ASP A 119 12.76 -37.06 11.05
CA ASP A 119 13.31 -37.83 12.16
C ASP A 119 14.76 -37.38 12.39
N VAL A 120 14.94 -36.48 13.37
CA VAL A 120 16.21 -35.81 13.69
C VAL A 120 17.14 -36.71 14.53
N ASP A 121 16.60 -37.82 15.07
CA ASP A 121 17.33 -38.75 15.94
C ASP A 121 17.87 -39.98 15.18
N ALA A 122 17.50 -40.13 13.90
CA ALA A 122 18.13 -41.11 13.01
C ALA A 122 19.56 -40.64 12.67
N ASP A 123 20.53 -41.56 12.69
CA ASP A 123 21.92 -41.28 12.29
C ASP A 123 21.93 -40.40 11.03
N PHE A 124 22.52 -39.20 11.15
CA PHE A 124 22.64 -38.23 10.06
C PHE A 124 23.62 -38.77 9.01
N SER A 125 23.16 -39.75 8.25
CA SER A 125 23.80 -40.15 7.02
C SER A 125 23.77 -38.97 6.03
N ALA A 126 24.71 -38.96 5.09
CA ALA A 126 24.70 -37.98 4.01
C ALA A 126 23.36 -37.98 3.24
N GLU A 127 22.69 -39.14 3.16
CA GLU A 127 21.40 -39.31 2.50
C GLU A 127 20.25 -38.65 3.28
N THR A 128 20.21 -38.82 4.60
CA THR A 128 19.22 -38.17 5.48
C THR A 128 19.38 -36.65 5.43
N THR A 129 20.62 -36.16 5.46
CA THR A 129 20.94 -34.73 5.40
C THR A 129 20.53 -34.11 4.06
N ALA A 130 20.81 -34.79 2.94
CA ALA A 130 20.39 -34.35 1.60
C ALA A 130 18.87 -34.20 1.48
N LYS A 131 18.13 -35.16 2.06
CA LYS A 131 16.66 -35.18 2.06
C LYS A 131 16.07 -34.02 2.86
N VAL A 132 16.59 -33.78 4.07
CA VAL A 132 16.20 -32.66 4.94
C VAL A 132 16.43 -31.32 4.24
N VAL A 133 17.62 -31.12 3.66
CA VAL A 133 17.98 -29.88 2.94
C VAL A 133 17.05 -29.66 1.74
N GLY A 134 16.72 -30.71 0.98
CA GLY A 134 15.77 -30.62 -0.14
C GLY A 134 14.37 -30.19 0.29
N GLN A 135 13.88 -30.70 1.42
CA GLN A 135 12.55 -30.34 1.95
C GLN A 135 12.51 -28.90 2.47
N LEU A 136 13.56 -28.45 3.17
CA LEU A 136 13.69 -27.05 3.61
C LEU A 136 13.71 -26.07 2.44
N LEU A 137 14.45 -26.38 1.38
CA LEU A 137 14.52 -25.55 0.19
C LEU A 137 13.18 -25.48 -0.55
N ALA A 138 12.44 -26.59 -0.62
CA ALA A 138 11.09 -26.60 -1.19
C ALA A 138 10.12 -25.74 -0.36
N ALA A 139 10.21 -25.77 0.96
CA ALA A 139 9.41 -24.92 1.84
C ALA A 139 9.74 -23.42 1.63
N VAL A 140 11.02 -23.08 1.52
CA VAL A 140 11.48 -21.70 1.23
C VAL A 140 11.02 -21.22 -0.13
N ASP A 141 11.05 -22.06 -1.17
CA ASP A 141 10.54 -21.75 -2.51
C ASP A 141 9.03 -21.45 -2.50
N VAL A 142 8.24 -22.27 -1.80
CA VAL A 142 6.79 -22.02 -1.63
C VAL A 142 6.54 -20.70 -0.92
N MET A 143 7.29 -20.40 0.14
CA MET A 143 7.18 -19.11 0.84
C MET A 143 7.53 -17.94 -0.09
N ALA A 144 8.65 -18.01 -0.81
CA ALA A 144 9.09 -16.97 -1.74
C ALA A 144 8.08 -16.70 -2.88
N LYS A 145 7.41 -17.75 -3.39
CA LYS A 145 6.36 -17.63 -4.41
C LYS A 145 5.12 -16.89 -3.88
N HIS A 146 4.79 -17.06 -2.60
CA HIS A 146 3.58 -16.49 -2.02
C HIS A 146 3.79 -15.11 -1.38
N THR A 147 5.01 -14.77 -0.98
CA THR A 147 5.37 -13.45 -0.43
C THR A 147 5.78 -12.44 -1.50
N GLY A 148 5.79 -12.83 -2.78
CA GLY A 148 6.22 -11.96 -3.88
C GLY A 148 7.74 -11.78 -3.97
N GLY A 149 8.53 -12.63 -3.30
CA GLY A 149 9.98 -12.64 -3.38
C GLY A 149 10.53 -13.07 -4.75
N TYR A 150 9.72 -13.74 -5.57
CA TYR A 150 10.01 -13.88 -7.00
C TYR A 150 9.61 -12.60 -7.73
N ALA A 151 10.56 -11.67 -7.87
CA ALA A 151 10.47 -10.71 -8.96
C ALA A 151 10.44 -11.52 -10.27
N SER A 152 9.32 -11.50 -10.99
CA SER A 152 9.27 -12.12 -12.31
C SER A 152 10.29 -11.39 -13.18
N GLN A 153 11.36 -12.06 -13.60
CA GLN A 153 12.22 -11.45 -14.62
C GLN A 153 11.38 -11.27 -15.89
N PRO A 154 11.23 -10.05 -16.41
CA PRO A 154 10.52 -9.83 -17.65
C PRO A 154 11.40 -10.36 -18.79
N GLY A 155 11.04 -11.52 -19.35
CA GLY A 155 11.57 -11.98 -20.65
C GLY A 155 12.15 -13.40 -20.71
N GLY A 156 12.27 -14.13 -19.62
CA GLY A 156 12.83 -15.49 -19.65
C GLY A 156 11.78 -16.58 -19.76
N LYS A 157 11.60 -17.19 -20.95
CA LYS A 157 10.99 -18.53 -21.06
C LYS A 157 11.88 -19.52 -20.32
N GLY A 158 11.58 -19.79 -19.06
CA GLY A 158 12.28 -20.75 -18.23
C GLY A 158 12.84 -20.12 -16.97
N GLY A 159 11.98 -19.95 -15.96
CA GLY A 159 12.47 -19.86 -14.59
C GLY A 159 13.15 -21.19 -14.27
N LYS A 160 14.48 -21.23 -14.31
CA LYS A 160 15.22 -22.42 -13.86
C LYS A 160 14.87 -22.62 -12.39
N ALA A 161 14.30 -23.78 -12.09
CA ALA A 161 14.14 -24.24 -10.72
C ALA A 161 15.51 -24.16 -10.02
N LEU A 162 15.49 -23.80 -8.73
CA LEU A 162 16.63 -23.97 -7.84
C LEU A 162 17.07 -25.45 -7.91
N SER A 163 18.11 -25.74 -8.69
CA SER A 163 18.71 -27.06 -8.75
C SER A 163 19.77 -27.17 -7.67
N VAL A 164 19.43 -27.81 -6.55
CA VAL A 164 20.43 -28.20 -5.56
C VAL A 164 20.87 -29.62 -5.88
N SER A 165 22.11 -29.75 -6.35
CA SER A 165 22.76 -31.04 -6.55
C SER A 165 23.52 -31.40 -5.28
N VAL A 166 23.06 -32.44 -4.58
CA VAL A 166 23.81 -33.05 -3.47
C VAL A 166 24.51 -34.29 -4.04
N SER A 167 25.84 -34.28 -4.09
CA SER A 167 26.63 -35.46 -4.47
C SER A 167 27.21 -36.10 -3.21
N ALA A 168 26.72 -37.28 -2.83
CA ALA A 168 27.33 -38.11 -1.80
C ALA A 168 28.48 -38.91 -2.43
N GLY A 169 29.73 -38.48 -2.20
CA GLY A 169 30.92 -39.23 -2.61
C GLY A 169 31.36 -40.19 -1.52
N ALA A 170 31.45 -41.48 -1.84
CA ALA A 170 32.17 -42.47 -1.03
C ALA A 170 33.64 -42.47 -1.48
N GLY A 171 34.50 -41.69 -0.82
CA GLY A 171 35.94 -41.63 -1.12
C GLY A 171 36.69 -40.67 -0.20
N GLU A 172 37.87 -41.10 0.26
CA GLU A 172 38.54 -40.62 1.50
C GLU A 172 39.30 -39.28 1.41
N ASP A 173 39.38 -38.56 0.30
CA ASP A 173 40.32 -37.43 0.16
C ASP A 173 39.79 -36.13 -0.48
N GLU A 174 38.49 -35.84 -0.42
CA GLU A 174 37.96 -34.51 -0.83
C GLU A 174 37.26 -33.78 0.31
N GLU A 175 37.86 -32.66 0.72
CA GLU A 175 37.32 -31.72 1.71
C GLU A 175 35.95 -31.19 1.24
N GLN A 176 34.90 -31.70 1.88
CA GLN A 176 33.50 -31.46 1.52
C GLN A 176 33.14 -29.99 1.68
N ARG A 177 33.12 -29.21 0.59
CA ARG A 177 32.57 -27.85 0.59
C ARG A 177 31.19 -27.83 -0.05
N LEU A 178 30.18 -27.76 0.81
CA LEU A 178 28.80 -27.55 0.42
C LEU A 178 28.67 -26.13 -0.18
N ARG A 179 28.62 -26.05 -1.52
CA ARG A 179 28.56 -24.76 -2.22
C ARG A 179 27.10 -24.36 -2.43
N VAL A 180 26.55 -23.62 -1.47
CA VAL A 180 25.23 -22.99 -1.60
C VAL A 180 25.41 -21.64 -2.29
N VAL A 181 24.85 -21.48 -3.49
CA VAL A 181 24.90 -20.22 -4.24
C VAL A 181 23.53 -19.55 -4.12
N PHE A 182 23.47 -18.46 -3.36
CA PHE A 182 22.29 -17.60 -3.29
C PHE A 182 22.42 -16.51 -4.36
N TYR A 183 21.42 -16.39 -5.23
CA TYR A 183 21.28 -15.22 -6.09
C TYR A 183 20.40 -14.20 -5.37
N MET A 184 21.00 -13.09 -4.95
CA MET A 184 20.24 -11.89 -4.66
C MET A 184 19.97 -11.19 -6.00
N PRO A 185 18.73 -10.75 -6.29
CA PRO A 185 18.52 -9.85 -7.40
C PRO A 185 19.33 -8.58 -7.13
N ASP A 186 20.01 -8.06 -8.16
CA ASP A 186 20.54 -6.70 -8.11
C ASP A 186 19.35 -5.78 -7.83
N VAL A 187 19.29 -5.25 -6.60
CA VAL A 187 18.40 -4.14 -6.30
C VAL A 187 19.01 -3.00 -7.07
N ASP A 188 18.41 -2.62 -8.21
CA ASP A 188 18.88 -1.49 -9.02
C ASP A 188 19.09 -0.29 -8.10
N GLY A 189 20.36 -0.09 -7.77
CA GLY A 189 20.84 0.85 -6.80
C GLY A 189 20.92 2.22 -7.44
N ASP A 190 19.77 2.89 -7.51
CA ASP A 190 19.69 4.34 -7.51
C ASP A 190 19.16 4.83 -6.15
N VAL A 191 19.66 4.23 -5.07
CA VAL A 191 19.70 4.92 -3.78
C VAL A 191 21.03 5.62 -3.73
N ALA A 192 21.04 6.88 -4.15
CA ALA A 192 22.16 7.79 -3.90
C ALA A 192 22.43 7.84 -2.40
N VAL A 193 23.37 7.03 -1.93
CA VAL A 193 23.96 7.19 -0.60
C VAL A 193 24.79 8.46 -0.67
N ALA A 194 24.20 9.57 -0.23
CA ALA A 194 24.92 10.81 -0.01
C ALA A 194 25.99 10.54 1.06
N GLY A 195 27.21 10.26 0.61
CA GLY A 195 28.40 10.16 1.45
C GLY A 195 28.68 11.53 2.06
N SER A 196 28.25 11.73 3.30
CA SER A 196 28.71 12.84 4.13
C SER A 196 30.02 12.41 4.78
N SER A 197 31.14 12.72 4.13
CA SER A 197 32.46 12.67 4.75
C SER A 197 32.57 13.84 5.73
N GLN A 198 32.33 13.58 7.02
CA GLN A 198 32.80 14.45 8.09
C GLN A 198 34.26 14.10 8.40
N GLN A 199 35.14 15.00 7.98
CA GLN A 199 36.54 15.04 8.40
C GLN A 199 36.58 15.53 9.85
N ILE A 200 37.02 14.67 10.76
CA ILE A 200 37.25 15.01 12.16
C ILE A 200 38.74 15.34 12.26
N ASP A 201 39.07 16.62 12.28
CA ASP A 201 40.45 17.06 12.52
C ASP A 201 40.82 16.79 13.98
N GLY A 202 41.96 16.14 14.15
CA GLY A 202 42.53 15.73 15.44
C GLY A 202 42.93 16.93 16.30
N VAL A 203 42.63 16.78 17.58
CA VAL A 203 43.17 17.59 18.67
C VAL A 203 44.52 16.99 19.07
N GLU A 204 45.60 17.75 18.88
CA GLU A 204 46.78 17.81 19.77
C GLU A 204 47.32 19.24 19.78
#